data_AF-A0AAU2ZM51-F1
#
_entry.id   AF-A0AAU2ZM51-F1
#
_cell.length_a   1.000
_cell.length_b   1.000
_cell.length_c   1.000
_cell.angle_alpha   90.00
_cell.angle_beta   90.00
_cell.angle_gamma   90.00
#
_symmetry.space_group_name_H-M   'P 1'
#
loop_
_entity.id
_entity.type
_entity.pdbx_description
1 polymer ?
#
loop_
_entity_poly.entity_id
_entity_poly.type
_entity_poly.pdbx_seq_one_letter_code
_entity_poly.pdbx_strand_id
1 'polypeptide(L)'
;MRNGEKALSVLEALREREQESEHGWVLDAEFLPPQQQNVNPLENQGLVELAGREDRAELSAWEGHPVRWAARLTLYGHDTLTYAQSRPQPTPSPGATDPDQRLVELIPSQMMALRLFVQLAGQLRVPPAEGLADQVRTARCNHGTKRWRLYLTREQIESVAYGFWLHRMTGAAGEANRFGREYGIVYRPGLQDTVRPTSASS
;
A
#
# COMPACT_ATOMS: atom_id res chain seq x y z
N MET A 1 1.31 -7.98 -11.59
CA MET A 1 0.84 -6.68 -11.07
C MET A 1 -0.66 -6.75 -10.85
N ARG A 2 -1.16 -6.20 -9.74
CA ARG A 2 -2.59 -6.03 -9.44
C ARG A 2 -3.10 -4.80 -10.21
N ASN A 3 -4.39 -4.72 -10.56
CA ASN A 3 -4.89 -3.61 -11.39
C ASN A 3 -4.65 -2.23 -10.76
N GLY A 4 -4.83 -2.08 -9.44
CA GLY A 4 -4.50 -0.83 -8.74
C GLY A 4 -3.01 -0.48 -8.69
N GLU A 5 -2.10 -1.45 -8.84
CA GLU A 5 -0.66 -1.17 -8.97
C GLU A 5 -0.34 -0.64 -10.37
N LYS A 6 -0.96 -1.20 -11.41
CA LYS A 6 -0.86 -0.67 -12.78
C LYS A 6 -1.40 0.76 -12.88
N ALA A 7 -2.54 1.03 -12.24
CA ALA A 7 -3.14 2.36 -12.23
C ALA A 7 -2.21 3.42 -11.62
N LEU A 8 -1.64 3.13 -10.45
CA LEU A 8 -0.68 4.04 -9.79
C LEU A 8 0.55 4.29 -10.66
N SER A 9 1.19 3.25 -11.22
CA SER A 9 2.37 3.46 -12.07
C SER A 9 2.10 4.20 -13.39
N VAL A 10 0.85 4.23 -13.88
CA VAL A 10 0.47 5.09 -15.03
C VAL A 10 0.32 6.55 -14.58
N LEU A 11 -0.29 6.80 -13.42
CA LEU A 11 -0.38 8.14 -12.84
C LEU A 11 1.02 8.69 -12.49
N GLU A 12 1.91 7.87 -11.93
CA GLU A 12 3.30 8.24 -11.62
C GLU A 12 4.06 8.64 -12.90
N ALA A 13 3.99 7.82 -13.95
CA ALA A 13 4.64 8.09 -15.23
C ALA A 13 4.06 9.31 -15.99
N LEU A 14 2.81 9.71 -15.70
CA LEU A 14 2.24 10.98 -16.16
C LEU A 14 2.83 12.16 -15.36
N ARG A 15 2.86 12.08 -14.03
CA ARG A 15 3.38 13.14 -13.15
C ARG A 15 4.84 13.52 -13.45
N GLU A 16 5.67 12.53 -13.78
CA GLU A 16 7.08 12.75 -14.13
C GLU A 16 7.21 13.63 -15.39
N ARG A 17 6.50 13.27 -16.46
CA ARG A 17 6.48 14.00 -17.74
C ARG A 17 5.81 15.38 -17.64
N GLU A 18 4.73 15.46 -16.88
CA GLU A 18 4.01 16.70 -16.57
C GLU A 18 4.88 17.72 -15.81
N GLN A 19 5.93 17.26 -15.12
CA GLN A 19 6.95 18.12 -14.49
C GLN A 19 8.11 18.49 -15.42
N GLU A 20 8.31 17.74 -16.51
CA GLU A 20 9.28 18.03 -17.58
C GLU A 20 8.68 18.95 -18.67
N SER A 21 7.34 19.02 -18.77
CA SER A 21 6.59 19.89 -19.69
C SER A 21 6.41 21.32 -19.16
N GLU A 22 6.78 22.33 -19.95
CA GLU A 22 6.52 23.75 -19.62
C GLU A 22 5.03 24.12 -19.62
N HIS A 23 4.19 23.36 -20.32
CA HIS A 23 2.76 23.61 -20.49
C HIS A 23 1.86 22.70 -19.63
N GLY A 24 2.42 21.81 -18.81
CA GLY A 24 1.67 20.96 -17.88
C GLY A 24 0.72 19.96 -18.56
N TRP A 25 1.11 19.42 -19.72
CA TRP A 25 0.44 18.29 -20.37
C TRP A 25 1.47 17.29 -20.87
N VAL A 26 1.13 16.01 -20.86
CA VAL A 26 1.93 14.92 -21.45
C VAL A 26 1.41 14.63 -22.85
N LEU A 27 2.29 14.67 -23.87
CA LEU A 27 1.93 14.56 -25.28
C LEU A 27 2.03 13.13 -25.82
N ASP A 28 1.52 12.93 -27.04
CA ASP A 28 1.53 11.64 -27.75
C ASP A 28 2.91 11.16 -28.20
N ALA A 29 3.90 12.07 -28.26
CA ALA A 29 5.31 11.73 -28.46
C ALA A 29 5.96 11.06 -27.24
N GLU A 30 5.49 11.36 -26.02
CA GLU A 30 6.11 10.92 -24.75
C GLU A 30 5.47 9.66 -24.16
N PHE A 31 4.25 9.34 -24.59
CA PHE A 31 3.42 8.24 -24.11
C PHE A 31 2.99 7.34 -25.27
N LEU A 32 3.53 6.11 -25.33
CA LEU A 32 3.25 5.20 -26.44
C LEU A 32 1.76 4.77 -26.46
N PRO A 33 1.17 4.41 -27.62
CA PRO A 33 -0.25 4.03 -27.71
C PRO A 33 -0.73 2.96 -26.71
N PRO A 34 0.06 1.92 -26.34
CA PRO A 34 -0.34 0.99 -25.27
C PRO A 34 -0.42 1.64 -23.88
N GLN A 35 0.36 2.70 -23.61
CA GLN A 35 0.29 3.47 -22.37
C GLN A 35 -0.92 4.41 -22.39
N GLN A 36 -1.17 5.10 -23.50
CA GLN A 36 -2.37 5.93 -23.73
C GLN A 36 -3.66 5.12 -23.46
N GLN A 37 -3.75 3.87 -23.94
CA GLN A 37 -4.89 2.98 -23.68
C GLN A 37 -5.12 2.66 -22.18
N ASN A 38 -4.09 2.75 -21.33
CA ASN A 38 -4.23 2.59 -19.88
C ASN A 38 -4.66 3.89 -19.17
N VAL A 39 -4.73 5.03 -19.88
CA VAL A 39 -5.21 6.31 -19.34
C VAL A 39 -6.74 6.42 -19.40
N ASN A 40 -7.40 5.93 -20.45
CA ASN A 40 -8.87 6.02 -20.59
C ASN A 40 -9.65 5.48 -19.35
N PRO A 41 -9.25 4.38 -18.67
CA PRO A 41 -9.91 3.95 -17.44
C PRO A 41 -9.75 4.94 -16.26
N LEU A 42 -8.70 5.76 -16.25
CA LEU A 42 -8.38 6.75 -15.21
C LEU A 42 -9.08 8.09 -15.47
N GLU A 43 -9.21 8.47 -16.75
CA GLU A 43 -10.11 9.54 -17.21
C GLU A 43 -11.55 9.26 -16.77
N ASN A 44 -12.05 8.04 -17.01
CA ASN A 44 -13.38 7.60 -16.55
C ASN A 44 -13.51 7.51 -15.00
N GLN A 45 -12.43 7.74 -14.25
CA GLN A 45 -12.41 7.88 -12.79
C GLN A 45 -12.15 9.33 -12.33
N GLY A 46 -12.03 10.29 -13.25
CA GLY A 46 -11.76 11.71 -12.96
C GLY A 46 -10.34 12.00 -12.46
N LEU A 47 -9.40 11.06 -12.61
CA LEU A 47 -8.02 11.17 -12.12
C LEU A 47 -7.06 11.77 -13.17
N VAL A 48 -7.43 11.69 -14.44
CA VAL A 48 -6.68 12.23 -15.57
C VAL A 48 -7.66 12.98 -16.46
N GLU A 49 -7.22 14.09 -17.04
CA GLU A 49 -7.97 14.85 -18.05
C GLU A 49 -7.32 14.59 -19.41
N LEU A 50 -8.12 14.23 -20.42
CA LEU A 50 -7.66 14.21 -21.80
C LEU A 50 -7.95 15.56 -22.45
N ALA A 51 -6.94 16.14 -23.09
CA ALA A 51 -7.02 17.44 -23.75
C ALA A 51 -8.15 17.46 -24.79
N GLY A 52 -9.01 18.47 -24.75
CA GLY A 52 -10.12 18.66 -25.68
C GLY A 52 -9.65 19.03 -27.09
N ARG A 53 -10.61 19.31 -27.98
CA ARG A 53 -10.27 19.74 -29.36
C ARG A 53 -9.58 21.11 -29.37
N GLU A 54 -9.93 21.98 -28.43
CA GLU A 54 -9.41 23.34 -28.33
C GLU A 54 -8.06 23.34 -27.61
N ASP A 55 -7.93 22.66 -26.47
CA ASP A 55 -6.65 22.48 -25.76
C ASP A 55 -5.57 21.88 -26.69
N ARG A 56 -5.90 20.84 -27.47
CA ARG A 56 -4.94 20.25 -28.43
C ARG A 56 -4.62 21.16 -29.61
N ALA A 57 -5.51 22.09 -29.98
CA ALA A 57 -5.22 23.08 -31.02
C ALA A 57 -4.26 24.16 -30.49
N GLU A 58 -4.41 24.58 -29.23
CA GLU A 58 -3.46 25.48 -28.56
C GLU A 58 -2.10 24.78 -28.38
N LEU A 59 -2.06 23.58 -27.81
CA LEU A 59 -0.82 22.80 -27.67
C LEU A 59 -0.11 22.59 -29.03
N SER A 60 -0.86 22.33 -30.11
CA SER A 60 -0.29 22.22 -31.46
C SER A 60 0.35 23.51 -31.99
N ALA A 61 -0.09 24.67 -31.48
CA ALA A 61 0.47 25.98 -31.84
C ALA A 61 1.70 26.34 -31.00
N TRP A 62 1.79 25.84 -29.75
CA TRP A 62 2.99 25.97 -28.90
C TRP A 62 4.12 25.05 -29.41
N GLU A 63 3.83 23.77 -29.64
CA GLU A 63 4.81 22.79 -30.13
C GLU A 63 5.20 22.98 -31.61
N GLY A 64 4.42 23.77 -32.35
CA GLY A 64 4.59 23.93 -33.80
C GLY A 64 4.23 22.69 -34.63
N HIS A 65 3.71 21.61 -34.01
CA HIS A 65 3.30 20.38 -34.68
C HIS A 65 1.98 19.80 -34.15
N PRO A 66 1.19 19.04 -34.97
CA PRO A 66 -0.16 18.62 -34.58
C PRO A 66 -0.19 17.55 -33.47
N VAL A 67 -0.54 17.97 -32.25
CA VAL A 67 -0.78 17.12 -31.07
C VAL A 67 -2.10 16.34 -31.24
N ARG A 68 -2.05 15.01 -31.27
CA ARG A 68 -3.25 14.18 -31.51
C ARG A 68 -3.90 13.67 -30.23
N TRP A 69 -3.09 13.43 -29.21
CA TRP A 69 -3.50 13.08 -27.86
C TRP A 69 -2.60 13.84 -26.88
N ALA A 70 -3.18 14.32 -25.79
CA ALA A 70 -2.45 14.85 -24.65
C ALA A 70 -3.28 14.60 -23.38
N ALA A 71 -2.60 14.41 -22.26
CA ALA A 71 -3.22 14.13 -20.97
C ALA A 71 -2.49 14.82 -19.81
N ARG A 72 -3.21 15.24 -18.78
CA ARG A 72 -2.65 15.78 -17.54
C ARG A 72 -3.37 15.19 -16.32
N LEU A 73 -2.73 15.18 -15.17
CA LEU A 73 -3.37 14.79 -13.93
C LEU A 73 -4.40 15.85 -13.53
N THR A 74 -5.56 15.40 -13.06
CA THR A 74 -6.48 16.32 -12.37
C THR A 74 -5.96 16.59 -10.95
N LEU A 75 -6.53 17.59 -10.27
CA LEU A 75 -6.31 17.77 -8.82
C LEU A 75 -6.55 16.45 -8.05
N TYR A 76 -7.59 15.70 -8.42
CA TYR A 76 -7.87 14.37 -7.83
C TYR A 76 -6.82 13.30 -8.20
N GLY A 77 -6.19 13.39 -9.38
CA GLY A 77 -5.04 12.56 -9.77
C GLY A 77 -3.80 12.86 -8.93
N HIS A 78 -3.43 14.14 -8.81
CA HIS A 78 -2.33 14.58 -7.94
C HIS A 78 -2.57 14.22 -6.47
N ASP A 79 -3.79 14.42 -5.95
CA ASP A 79 -4.17 14.02 -4.60
C ASP A 79 -4.18 12.51 -4.43
N THR A 80 -4.60 11.73 -5.44
CA THR A 80 -4.56 10.27 -5.39
C THR A 80 -3.13 9.75 -5.34
N LEU A 81 -2.20 10.34 -6.12
CA LEU A 81 -0.78 10.03 -6.03
C LEU A 81 -0.17 10.45 -4.69
N THR A 82 -0.39 11.70 -4.30
CA THR A 82 0.18 12.25 -3.06
C THR A 82 -0.36 11.50 -1.83
N TYR A 83 -1.64 11.13 -1.84
CA TYR A 83 -2.22 10.21 -0.86
C TYR A 83 -1.59 8.82 -0.95
N ALA A 84 -1.52 8.17 -2.11
CA ALA A 84 -0.95 6.83 -2.26
C ALA A 84 0.53 6.74 -1.81
N GLN A 85 1.31 7.79 -2.05
CA GLN A 85 2.70 7.95 -1.64
C GLN A 85 2.84 8.28 -0.14
N SER A 86 1.89 9.04 0.43
CA SER A 86 1.87 9.40 1.86
C SER A 86 1.17 8.36 2.77
N ARG A 87 0.41 7.42 2.19
CA ARG A 87 -0.43 6.45 2.90
C ARG A 87 0.41 5.46 3.72
N PRO A 88 0.45 5.55 5.07
CA PRO A 88 1.39 4.76 5.89
C PRO A 88 1.15 3.25 5.73
N GLN A 89 2.20 2.42 5.60
CA GLN A 89 2.10 1.21 4.77
C GLN A 89 1.13 0.09 5.31
N PRO A 90 0.05 -0.32 4.60
CA PRO A 90 -1.28 -0.30 5.30
C PRO A 90 -2.05 -1.60 6.07
N THR A 91 -3.23 -1.55 6.84
CA THR A 91 -4.14 -2.50 7.65
C THR A 91 -3.55 -3.20 8.92
N PRO A 92 -4.15 -3.11 10.16
CA PRO A 92 -5.41 -3.83 10.52
C PRO A 92 -6.56 -3.03 11.22
N SER A 93 -7.83 -3.47 10.98
CA SER A 93 -9.10 -3.16 11.71
C SER A 93 -10.22 -4.20 11.43
N PRO A 94 -11.21 -4.63 12.30
CA PRO A 94 -11.50 -4.36 13.74
C PRO A 94 -11.82 -5.59 14.69
N GLY A 95 -11.86 -5.33 16.06
CA GLY A 95 -13.00 -6.04 18.57
C GLY A 95 -12.57 -7.06 19.70
N ALA A 96 -11.82 -6.56 20.71
CA ALA A 96 -11.61 -7.00 22.10
C ALA A 96 -11.07 -5.73 22.84
N THR A 97 -11.58 -5.35 24.02
CA THR A 97 -11.08 -5.71 25.37
C THR A 97 -9.71 -5.11 25.76
N ASP A 98 -9.32 -3.98 25.17
CA ASP A 98 -8.53 -2.89 25.80
C ASP A 98 -8.69 -1.62 24.95
N PRO A 99 -8.59 -0.38 25.49
CA PRO A 99 -8.56 0.83 24.66
C PRO A 99 -7.38 0.87 23.66
N ASP A 100 -6.26 0.19 23.96
CA ASP A 100 -5.09 0.09 23.08
C ASP A 100 -5.20 -1.03 22.02
N GLN A 101 -6.28 -1.82 22.00
CA GLN A 101 -6.42 -2.93 21.06
C GLN A 101 -6.91 -2.45 19.69
N ARG A 102 -5.96 -2.23 18.77
CA ARG A 102 -6.23 -2.27 17.34
C ARG A 102 -6.72 -3.65 16.94
N LEU A 103 -8.03 -3.78 16.89
CA LEU A 103 -8.69 -3.76 15.58
C LEU A 103 -7.92 -4.53 14.46
N VAL A 104 -8.38 -5.69 13.92
CA VAL A 104 -7.68 -6.45 12.83
C VAL A 104 -8.60 -7.15 11.81
N GLU A 105 -8.31 -7.03 10.51
CA GLU A 105 -8.92 -7.86 9.44
C GLU A 105 -7.86 -8.54 8.54
N LEU A 106 -7.74 -9.87 8.66
CA LEU A 106 -6.84 -10.71 7.84
C LEU A 106 -7.60 -11.43 6.73
N ILE A 107 -6.98 -11.63 5.57
CA ILE A 107 -7.49 -12.60 4.56
C ILE A 107 -7.18 -14.05 4.99
N PRO A 108 -7.81 -15.09 4.41
CA PRO A 108 -7.64 -16.47 4.87
C PRO A 108 -6.20 -17.00 4.85
N SER A 109 -5.36 -16.60 3.89
CA SER A 109 -3.93 -17.00 3.85
C SER A 109 -3.11 -16.35 4.95
N GLN A 110 -3.35 -15.06 5.24
CA GLN A 110 -2.77 -14.37 6.40
C GLN A 110 -3.22 -15.03 7.71
N MET A 111 -4.50 -15.39 7.85
CA MET A 111 -4.97 -16.11 9.04
C MET A 111 -4.32 -17.49 9.19
N MET A 112 -4.03 -18.18 8.08
CA MET A 112 -3.32 -19.47 8.10
C MET A 112 -1.86 -19.31 8.54
N ALA A 113 -1.13 -18.36 7.97
CA ALA A 113 0.27 -18.11 8.32
C ALA A 113 0.42 -17.59 9.76
N LEU A 114 -0.54 -16.80 10.27
CA LEU A 114 -0.57 -16.40 11.67
C LEU A 114 -0.86 -17.60 12.60
N ARG A 115 -1.78 -18.50 12.23
CA ARG A 115 -2.02 -19.75 12.99
C ARG A 115 -0.77 -20.61 13.09
N LEU A 116 -0.01 -20.76 11.99
CA LEU A 116 1.26 -21.47 11.98
C LEU A 116 2.30 -20.79 12.90
N PHE A 117 2.41 -19.46 12.86
CA PHE A 117 3.33 -18.71 13.73
C PHE A 117 3.01 -18.91 15.22
N VAL A 118 1.73 -18.80 15.64
CA VAL A 118 1.38 -19.02 17.07
C VAL A 118 1.48 -20.49 17.49
N GLN A 119 1.30 -21.45 16.57
CA GLN A 119 1.52 -22.87 16.84
C GLN A 119 3.00 -23.20 17.10
N LEU A 120 3.93 -22.45 16.49
CA LEU A 120 5.38 -22.65 16.65
C LEU A 120 5.97 -21.92 17.88
N ALA A 121 5.15 -21.30 18.74
CA ALA A 121 5.59 -20.45 19.85
C ALA A 121 6.76 -21.02 20.68
N GLY A 122 6.63 -22.28 21.15
CA GLY A 122 7.65 -22.95 21.97
C GLY A 122 8.90 -23.45 21.22
N GLN A 123 8.99 -23.21 19.90
CA GLN A 123 10.13 -23.59 19.06
C GLN A 123 10.90 -22.36 18.51
N LEU A 124 10.34 -21.16 18.66
CA LEU A 124 10.91 -19.92 18.15
C LEU A 124 11.76 -19.22 19.22
N ARG A 125 12.92 -18.68 18.83
CA ARG A 125 13.78 -17.89 19.75
C ARG A 125 13.21 -16.53 20.12
N VAL A 126 12.24 -16.04 19.35
CA VAL A 126 11.40 -14.88 19.67
C VAL A 126 9.97 -15.40 19.62
N PRO A 127 9.26 -15.52 20.76
CA PRO A 127 7.90 -16.05 20.79
C PRO A 127 6.89 -15.04 20.21
N PRO A 128 5.68 -15.50 19.86
CA PRO A 128 4.52 -14.63 19.73
C PRO A 128 4.26 -13.84 21.02
N ALA A 129 3.78 -12.60 20.89
CA ALA A 129 3.40 -11.76 22.03
C ALA A 129 2.31 -12.39 22.89
N GLU A 130 2.25 -12.00 24.17
CA GLU A 130 1.29 -12.55 25.13
C GLU A 130 -0.17 -12.34 24.67
N GLY A 131 -1.04 -13.32 24.92
CA GLY A 131 -2.45 -13.31 24.49
C GLY A 131 -2.72 -13.46 22.99
N LEU A 132 -1.71 -13.33 22.10
CA LEU A 132 -1.91 -13.43 20.65
C LEU A 132 -2.47 -14.80 20.21
N ALA A 133 -2.05 -15.88 20.86
CA ALA A 133 -2.56 -17.22 20.58
C ALA A 133 -4.05 -17.38 20.95
N ASP A 134 -4.53 -16.66 21.97
CA ASP A 134 -5.94 -16.67 22.38
C ASP A 134 -6.78 -15.80 21.45
N GLN A 135 -6.28 -14.62 21.04
CA GLN A 135 -6.93 -13.77 20.03
C GLN A 135 -7.07 -14.50 18.68
N VAL A 136 -6.09 -15.31 18.29
CA VAL A 136 -6.16 -16.18 17.08
C VAL A 136 -7.19 -17.32 17.22
N ARG A 137 -7.53 -17.71 18.46
CA ARG A 137 -8.55 -18.72 18.78
C ARG A 137 -9.97 -18.15 18.84
N THR A 138 -10.13 -16.93 19.37
CA THR A 138 -11.43 -16.22 19.46
C THR A 138 -11.82 -15.50 18.15
N ALA A 139 -10.88 -15.32 17.24
CA ALA A 139 -11.03 -14.68 15.94
C ALA A 139 -12.29 -15.12 15.17
N ARG A 140 -13.10 -14.16 14.70
CA ARG A 140 -14.37 -14.43 14.00
C ARG A 140 -14.24 -14.21 12.49
N CYS A 141 -14.71 -15.15 11.68
CA CYS A 141 -14.82 -14.94 10.23
C CYS A 141 -16.05 -14.08 9.90
N ASN A 142 -15.88 -12.98 9.16
CA ASN A 142 -16.99 -12.28 8.55
C ASN A 142 -17.36 -13.00 7.24
N HIS A 143 -18.45 -13.78 7.27
CA HIS A 143 -18.91 -14.57 6.12
C HIS A 143 -19.22 -13.73 4.87
N GLY A 144 -19.60 -12.45 5.02
CA GLY A 144 -19.88 -11.55 3.90
C GLY A 144 -18.63 -11.05 3.18
N THR A 145 -17.51 -10.86 3.88
CA THR A 145 -16.25 -10.34 3.30
C THR A 145 -15.13 -11.39 3.19
N LYS A 146 -15.33 -12.58 3.77
CA LYS A 146 -14.33 -13.65 3.94
C LYS A 146 -13.04 -13.20 4.64
N ARG A 147 -13.10 -12.12 5.45
CA ARG A 147 -12.00 -11.64 6.30
C ARG A 147 -12.16 -12.11 7.74
N TRP A 148 -11.06 -12.47 8.38
CA TRP A 148 -10.98 -12.87 9.79
C TRP A 148 -10.75 -11.63 10.66
N ARG A 149 -11.62 -11.46 11.66
CA ARG A 149 -11.58 -10.36 12.62
C ARG A 149 -10.93 -10.81 13.93
N LEU A 150 -9.83 -10.15 14.26
CA LEU A 150 -9.14 -10.20 15.55
C LEU A 150 -9.10 -8.75 16.08
N TYR A 151 -8.79 -8.53 17.33
CA TYR A 151 -8.38 -7.23 17.83
C TYR A 151 -7.14 -7.47 18.69
N LEU A 152 -6.09 -6.69 18.47
CA LEU A 152 -4.75 -6.96 18.97
C LEU A 152 -4.12 -5.68 19.55
N THR A 153 -3.33 -5.81 20.61
CA THR A 153 -2.51 -4.70 21.11
C THR A 153 -1.44 -4.32 20.08
N ARG A 154 -0.82 -3.14 20.24
CA ARG A 154 0.32 -2.74 19.40
C ARG A 154 1.43 -3.79 19.36
N GLU A 155 1.81 -4.35 20.51
CA GLU A 155 2.82 -5.40 20.63
C GLU A 155 2.43 -6.68 19.86
N GLN A 156 1.18 -7.13 20.03
CA GLN A 156 0.64 -8.28 19.31
C GLN A 156 0.65 -8.04 17.79
N ILE A 157 0.39 -6.82 17.34
CA ILE A 157 0.46 -6.43 15.92
C ILE A 157 1.89 -6.43 15.38
N GLU A 158 2.86 -5.92 16.14
CA GLU A 158 4.29 -5.97 15.79
C GLU A 158 4.78 -7.45 15.76
N SER A 159 4.28 -8.29 16.66
CA SER A 159 4.52 -9.75 16.65
C SER A 159 3.89 -10.46 15.45
N VAL A 160 2.68 -10.09 15.02
CA VAL A 160 2.07 -10.57 13.76
C VAL A 160 2.91 -10.14 12.55
N ALA A 161 3.45 -8.92 12.54
CA ALA A 161 4.34 -8.45 11.47
C ALA A 161 5.63 -9.29 11.41
N TYR A 162 6.20 -9.67 12.56
CA TYR A 162 7.34 -10.60 12.64
C TYR A 162 6.97 -12.01 12.13
N GLY A 163 5.82 -12.56 12.54
CA GLY A 163 5.33 -13.85 12.05
C GLY A 163 5.12 -13.89 10.53
N PHE A 164 4.59 -12.81 9.94
CA PHE A 164 4.51 -12.69 8.48
C PHE A 164 5.87 -12.43 7.81
N TRP A 165 6.80 -11.74 8.46
CA TRP A 165 8.17 -11.61 7.95
C TRP A 165 8.87 -12.98 7.87
N LEU A 166 8.74 -13.83 8.90
CA LEU A 166 9.21 -15.22 8.85
C LEU A 166 8.57 -15.99 7.68
N HIS A 167 7.24 -15.89 7.50
CA HIS A 167 6.54 -16.55 6.41
C HIS A 167 6.99 -16.04 5.02
N ARG A 168 7.28 -14.74 4.90
CA ARG A 168 7.88 -14.14 3.70
C ARG A 168 9.27 -14.71 3.41
N MET A 169 10.08 -14.97 4.43
CA MET A 169 11.39 -15.63 4.24
C MET A 169 11.26 -17.08 3.76
N THR A 170 10.13 -17.75 4.01
CA THR A 170 9.79 -19.06 3.39
C THR A 170 9.19 -18.96 1.98
N GLY A 171 9.28 -17.79 1.33
CA GLY A 171 8.83 -17.53 -0.05
C GLY A 171 7.41 -16.95 -0.17
N ALA A 172 6.58 -17.04 0.88
CA ALA A 172 5.21 -16.55 0.90
C ALA A 172 5.14 -15.04 1.23
N ALA A 173 5.66 -14.20 0.33
CA ALA A 173 5.76 -12.76 0.54
C ALA A 173 4.41 -11.99 0.45
N GLY A 174 3.35 -12.62 -0.08
CA GLY A 174 2.06 -11.97 -0.32
C GLY A 174 1.37 -11.49 0.95
N GLU A 175 1.48 -12.29 2.00
CA GLU A 175 0.85 -12.14 3.32
C GLU A 175 1.45 -10.96 4.07
N ALA A 176 2.78 -10.91 4.15
CA ALA A 176 3.54 -9.79 4.74
C ALA A 176 3.34 -8.49 3.96
N ASN A 177 3.46 -8.54 2.64
CA ASN A 177 3.31 -7.36 1.79
C ASN A 177 1.84 -6.87 1.72
N ARG A 178 0.86 -7.68 2.16
CA ARG A 178 -0.54 -7.28 2.40
C ARG A 178 -0.81 -6.85 3.85
N PHE A 179 -0.05 -7.35 4.83
CA PHE A 179 -0.13 -6.85 6.20
C PHE A 179 0.41 -5.40 6.32
N GLY A 180 1.02 -4.90 5.23
CA GLY A 180 1.06 -3.50 4.86
C GLY A 180 0.23 -3.12 3.60
N ARG A 181 -1.13 -3.25 3.54
CA ARG A 181 -2.10 -2.68 2.53
C ARG A 181 -3.30 -1.74 2.90
N GLU A 182 -3.84 -1.60 4.13
CA GLU A 182 -4.81 -0.52 4.58
C GLU A 182 -4.66 0.69 5.78
N TYR A 183 -3.80 1.19 6.84
CA TYR A 183 -2.56 0.98 7.83
C TYR A 183 -1.29 1.90 8.09
N GLY A 184 -0.08 1.25 8.21
CA GLY A 184 1.21 1.66 8.86
C GLY A 184 2.47 0.71 8.90
N ILE A 185 2.44 -0.61 9.26
CA ILE A 185 3.65 -1.38 9.76
C ILE A 185 4.22 -2.48 8.83
N VAL A 186 5.57 -2.59 8.79
CA VAL A 186 6.34 -3.73 8.24
C VAL A 186 7.50 -4.09 9.19
N TYR A 187 7.61 -5.35 9.62
CA TYR A 187 8.74 -5.79 10.44
C TYR A 187 10.06 -5.80 9.64
N ARG A 188 11.12 -5.24 10.24
CA ARG A 188 12.48 -5.24 9.72
C ARG A 188 13.45 -5.54 10.89
N PRO A 189 14.30 -6.58 10.81
CA PRO A 189 15.33 -6.78 11.82
C PRO A 189 16.34 -5.62 11.79
N GLY A 190 16.80 -5.17 12.96
CA GLY A 190 17.89 -4.19 13.10
C GLY A 190 17.51 -2.74 13.44
N LEU A 191 16.23 -2.40 13.67
CA LEU A 191 15.83 -1.03 14.04
C LEU A 191 15.65 -0.77 15.56
N GLN A 192 16.00 -1.72 16.43
CA GLN A 192 15.80 -1.61 17.89
C GLN A 192 17.10 -1.38 18.69
N ASP A 193 18.28 -1.44 18.07
CA ASP A 193 19.58 -1.37 18.77
C ASP A 193 20.12 0.06 19.03
N THR A 194 19.36 1.11 18.69
CA THR A 194 19.83 2.52 18.73
C THR A 194 19.34 3.36 19.91
N VAL A 195 19.00 2.72 21.04
CA VAL A 195 19.04 3.39 22.37
C VAL A 195 19.87 2.55 23.34
N ARG A 196 21.20 2.62 23.19
CA ARG A 196 22.14 2.19 24.22
C ARG A 196 22.39 3.37 25.16
N PRO A 197 21.93 3.35 26.43
CA PRO A 197 22.20 4.45 27.34
C PRO A 197 23.71 4.56 27.59
N THR A 198 24.29 5.70 27.24
CA THR A 198 25.68 6.01 27.54
C THR A 198 25.77 6.41 29.01
N SER A 199 26.12 5.43 29.85
CA SER A 199 26.43 5.67 31.26
C SER A 199 27.64 6.59 31.39
N ALA A 200 27.40 7.87 31.63
CA ALA A 200 28.41 8.83 32.07
C ALA A 200 28.18 9.11 33.56
N SER A 201 28.83 8.31 34.41
CA SER A 201 28.86 8.52 35.86
C SER A 201 30.14 9.25 36.25
N SER A 202 29.99 10.29 37.07
CA SER A 202 31.05 10.99 37.82
C SER A 202 32.18 11.64 37.01
#